data_AF-Q16YP0-F1
#
_entry.id   AF-Q16YP0-F1
#
_cell.length_a   1.000
_cell.length_b   1.000
_cell.length_c   1.000
_cell.angle_alpha   90.00
_cell.angle_beta   90.00
_cell.angle_gamma   90.00
#
_symmetry.space_group_name_H-M   'P 1'
#
loop_
_entity.id
_entity.type
_entity.pdbx_description
1 polymer ?
#
loop_
_entity_poly.entity_id
_entity_poly.type
_entity_poly.pdbx_seq_one_letter_code
_entity_poly.pdbx_strand_id
1 'polypeptide(L)'
;MNVAVVDENELKSVDGKAKWRSYMEKFNRLEDYSYGTLLRASASEEFHPENAILVVRIQFWAIEIARNREGHNDCIRKKFKNRSSKKEE
;
A
#
# COMPACT_ATOMS: atom_id res chain seq x y z
N MET A 1 -11.02 4.62 6.87
CA MET A 1 -10.22 3.49 6.36
C MET A 1 -8.98 3.43 7.23
N ASN A 2 -8.70 2.28 7.83
CA ASN A 2 -7.45 2.06 8.55
C ASN A 2 -6.34 1.79 7.53
N VAL A 3 -5.26 2.59 7.53
CA VAL A 3 -4.15 2.39 6.58
C VAL A 3 -3.11 1.40 7.11
N ALA A 4 -3.10 1.12 8.42
CA ALA A 4 -2.19 0.14 9.01
C ALA A 4 -2.54 -1.29 8.56
N VAL A 5 -3.84 -1.62 8.56
CA VAL A 5 -4.39 -2.89 8.09
C VAL A 5 -5.52 -2.57 7.10
N VAL A 6 -5.28 -2.91 5.85
CA VAL A 6 -6.19 -2.69 4.73
C VAL A 6 -6.97 -3.96 4.48
N ASP A 7 -8.30 -3.88 4.60
CA ASP A 7 -9.20 -4.97 4.25
C ASP A 7 -9.50 -4.95 2.76
N GLU A 8 -9.19 -6.06 2.08
CA GLU A 8 -9.47 -6.25 0.67
C GLU A 8 -10.98 -6.22 0.37
N ASN A 9 -11.82 -6.71 1.28
CA ASN A 9 -13.27 -6.73 1.10
C ASN A 9 -13.85 -5.31 1.12
N GLU A 10 -13.34 -4.43 2.00
CA GLU A 10 -13.72 -3.02 2.01
C GLU A 10 -13.34 -2.33 0.70
N LEU A 11 -12.15 -2.62 0.15
CA LEU A 11 -11.72 -2.08 -1.15
C LEU A 11 -12.61 -2.57 -2.29
N LYS A 12 -13.00 -3.83 -2.28
CA LYS A 12 -13.83 -4.47 -3.31
C LYS A 12 -15.32 -4.17 -3.18
N SER A 13 -15.75 -3.63 -2.03
CA SER A 13 -17.13 -3.21 -1.77
C SER A 13 -17.63 -2.18 -2.79
N VAL A 14 -18.96 -2.09 -2.96
CA VAL A 14 -19.58 -1.13 -3.87
C VAL A 14 -19.19 0.30 -3.51
N ASP A 15 -19.26 0.64 -2.22
CA ASP A 15 -18.91 1.95 -1.69
C ASP A 15 -17.41 2.25 -1.81
N GLY A 16 -16.56 1.26 -1.53
CA GLY A 16 -15.10 1.37 -1.67
C GLY A 16 -14.71 1.67 -3.10
N LYS A 17 -15.26 0.93 -4.07
CA LYS A 17 -15.05 1.17 -5.50
C LYS A 17 -15.53 2.56 -5.92
N ALA A 18 -16.67 3.02 -5.43
CA ALA A 18 -17.20 4.35 -5.77
C ALA A 18 -16.29 5.49 -5.24
N LYS A 19 -15.84 5.38 -3.98
CA LYS A 19 -14.90 6.34 -3.37
C LYS A 19 -13.58 6.38 -4.11
N TRP A 20 -13.01 5.21 -4.41
CA TRP A 20 -11.74 5.14 -5.14
C TRP A 20 -11.88 5.64 -6.58
N ARG A 21 -12.95 5.31 -7.31
CA ARG A 21 -13.16 5.87 -8.67
C ARG A 21 -13.17 7.40 -8.66
N SER A 22 -13.93 7.98 -7.75
CA SER A 22 -14.00 9.45 -7.58
C SER A 22 -12.64 10.07 -7.22
N TYR A 23 -11.80 9.34 -6.49
CA TYR A 23 -10.45 9.76 -6.17
C TYR A 23 -9.51 9.64 -7.38
N MET A 24 -9.53 8.51 -8.08
CA MET A 24 -8.69 8.21 -9.24
C MET A 24 -8.93 9.18 -10.40
N GLU A 25 -10.18 9.59 -10.61
CA GLU A 25 -10.56 10.53 -11.67
C GLU A 25 -9.84 11.88 -11.55
N LYS A 26 -9.53 12.32 -10.32
CA LYS A 26 -8.76 13.55 -10.06
C LYS A 26 -7.31 13.47 -10.58
N PHE A 27 -6.81 12.26 -10.77
CA PHE A 27 -5.44 11.97 -11.17
C PHE A 27 -5.35 11.29 -12.54
N ASN A 28 -6.42 11.35 -13.34
CA ASN A 28 -6.47 10.77 -14.68
C ASN A 28 -5.43 11.34 -15.67
N ARG A 29 -4.79 12.47 -15.32
CA ARG A 29 -3.70 13.10 -16.07
C ARG A 29 -2.32 12.50 -15.78
N LEU A 30 -2.20 11.68 -14.73
CA LEU A 30 -0.95 10.99 -14.43
C LEU A 30 -0.81 9.76 -15.33
N GLU A 31 0.35 9.62 -15.94
CA GLU A 31 0.69 8.42 -16.71
C GLU A 31 0.70 7.20 -15.77
N ASP A 32 0.19 6.06 -16.25
CA ASP A 32 0.11 4.80 -15.49
C ASP A 32 -0.69 4.84 -14.18
N TYR A 33 -1.59 5.81 -13.97
CA TYR A 33 -2.36 5.88 -12.70
C TYR A 33 -3.17 4.61 -12.42
N SER A 34 -3.61 3.90 -13.49
CA SER A 34 -4.36 2.64 -13.44
C SER A 34 -3.47 1.38 -13.48
N TYR A 35 -2.15 1.51 -13.45
CA TYR A 35 -1.24 0.37 -13.48
C TYR A 35 -1.38 -0.49 -12.23
N GLY A 36 -1.47 -1.81 -12.39
CA GLY A 36 -1.60 -2.75 -11.27
C GLY A 36 -0.31 -2.87 -10.48
N THR A 37 -0.38 -2.79 -9.15
CA THR A 37 0.75 -2.94 -8.23
C THR A 37 0.34 -3.71 -6.98
N LEU A 38 1.32 -4.30 -6.31
CA LEU A 38 1.08 -5.05 -5.08
C LEU A 38 1.21 -4.13 -3.86
N LEU A 39 0.21 -4.18 -3.00
CA LEU A 39 0.17 -3.48 -1.71
C LEU A 39 0.14 -4.50 -0.58
N ARG A 40 0.85 -4.21 0.51
CA ARG A 40 0.73 -5.00 1.74
C ARG A 40 -0.60 -4.73 2.43
N ALA A 41 -1.36 -5.76 2.78
CA ALA A 41 -2.59 -5.60 3.56
C ALA A 41 -2.27 -4.99 4.94
N SER A 42 -1.34 -5.60 5.67
CA SER A 42 -0.76 -5.15 6.93
C SER A 42 0.59 -4.50 6.70
N ALA A 43 0.74 -3.24 7.15
CA ALA A 43 2.00 -2.48 7.03
C ALA A 43 3.14 -3.04 7.90
N SER A 44 2.82 -3.88 8.91
CA SER A 44 3.79 -4.42 9.87
C SER A 44 4.45 -5.73 9.44
N GLU A 45 3.89 -6.35 8.40
CA GLU A 45 4.23 -7.69 7.93
C GLU A 45 4.91 -7.64 6.56
N GLU A 46 5.63 -8.71 6.21
CA GLU A 46 6.28 -8.84 4.91
C GLU A 46 5.28 -9.22 3.80
N PHE A 47 5.73 -9.16 2.56
CA PHE A 47 4.93 -9.67 1.45
C PHE A 47 4.84 -11.20 1.51
N HIS A 48 3.63 -11.69 1.76
CA HIS A 48 3.23 -13.08 1.62
C HIS A 48 1.94 -13.13 0.81
N PRO A 49 1.58 -14.28 0.22
CA PRO A 49 0.36 -14.41 -0.59
C PRO A 49 -0.90 -13.93 0.12
N GLU A 50 -0.99 -14.14 1.43
CA GLU A 50 -2.13 -13.71 2.28
C GLU A 50 -2.10 -12.20 2.61
N ASN A 51 -0.92 -11.57 2.57
CA ASN A 51 -0.71 -10.16 2.88
C ASN A 51 -0.54 -9.29 1.62
N ALA A 52 -0.70 -9.85 0.42
CA ALA A 52 -0.50 -9.14 -0.85
C ALA A 52 -1.85 -8.85 -1.52
N ILE A 53 -2.17 -7.57 -1.67
CA ILE A 53 -3.39 -7.11 -2.35
C ILE A 53 -3.00 -6.48 -3.68
N LEU A 54 -3.67 -6.86 -4.77
CA LEU A 54 -3.52 -6.20 -6.06
C LEU A 54 -4.38 -4.93 -6.09
N VAL A 55 -3.72 -3.78 -6.19
CA VAL A 55 -4.35 -2.45 -6.27
C VAL A 55 -3.82 -1.68 -7.48
N VAL A 56 -4.43 -0.55 -7.82
CA VAL A 56 -3.82 0.34 -8.83
C VAL A 56 -2.77 1.26 -8.21
N ARG A 57 -1.85 1.77 -9.03
CA ARG A 57 -0.71 2.61 -8.62
C ARG A 57 -1.13 3.82 -7.79
N ILE A 58 -2.21 4.50 -8.17
CA ILE A 58 -2.70 5.66 -7.43
C ILE A 58 -3.30 5.30 -6.06
N GLN A 59 -3.92 4.12 -5.93
CA GLN A 59 -4.39 3.60 -4.63
C GLN A 59 -3.21 3.26 -3.74
N PHE A 60 -2.19 2.61 -4.30
CA PHE A 60 -0.95 2.30 -3.61
C PHE A 60 -0.28 3.56 -3.07
N TRP A 61 -0.09 4.60 -3.89
CA TRP A 61 0.50 5.85 -3.43
C TRP A 61 -0.31 6.52 -2.34
N ALA A 62 -1.63 6.60 -2.47
CA ALA A 62 -2.46 7.20 -1.44
C ALA A 62 -2.29 6.51 -0.08
N ILE A 63 -2.29 5.17 -0.07
CA ILE A 63 -2.16 4.37 1.14
C ILE A 63 -0.73 4.44 1.70
N GLU A 64 0.30 4.28 0.88
CA GLU A 64 1.70 4.30 1.34
C GLU A 64 2.15 5.70 1.80
N ILE A 65 1.66 6.77 1.17
CA ILE A 65 1.90 8.14 1.65
C ILE A 65 1.27 8.33 3.04
N ALA A 66 0.04 7.85 3.24
CA ALA A 66 -0.61 7.91 4.55
C ALA A 66 0.17 7.09 5.60
N ARG A 67 0.56 5.85 5.27
CA ARG A 67 1.39 4.99 6.15
C ARG A 67 2.71 5.64 6.54
N ASN A 68 3.39 6.31 5.61
CA ASN A 68 4.63 7.02 5.88
C ASN A 68 4.40 8.23 6.79
N ARG A 69 3.33 9.00 6.57
CA ARG A 69 2.99 10.16 7.40
C ARG A 69 2.57 9.77 8.82
N GLU A 70 1.89 8.63 8.96
CA GLU A 70 1.43 8.09 10.25
C GLU A 70 2.50 7.22 10.95
N GLY A 71 3.62 6.94 10.29
CA GLY A 71 4.73 6.17 10.86
C GLY A 71 4.51 4.65 10.91
N HIS A 72 3.48 4.12 10.25
CA HIS A 72 3.21 2.68 10.24
C HIS A 72 4.33 1.87 9.58
N ASN A 73 5.05 2.45 8.62
CA ASN A 73 6.21 1.81 7.98
C ASN A 73 7.50 1.84 8.83
N ASP A 74 7.56 2.57 9.95
CA ASP A 74 8.77 2.64 10.77
C ASP A 74 9.12 1.31 11.43
N CYS A 75 8.12 0.44 11.67
CA CYS A 75 8.36 -0.89 12.21
C CYS A 75 9.22 -1.75 11.27
N ILE A 76 8.94 -1.71 9.96
CA ILE A 76 9.75 -2.36 8.92
C ILE A 76 11.11 -1.68 8.84
N ARG A 77 11.16 -0.34 8.83
CA ARG A 77 12.44 0.39 8.79
C ARG A 77 13.38 -0.03 9.91
N LYS A 78 12.86 -0.22 11.13
CA LYS A 78 13.64 -0.73 12.27
C LYS A 78 14.06 -2.19 12.11
N LYS A 79 13.15 -3.07 11.68
CA LYS A 79 13.45 -4.50 11.46
C LYS A 79 14.59 -4.73 10.45
N PHE A 80 14.63 -3.93 9.37
CA PHE A 80 15.62 -4.13 8.28
C PHE A 80 16.85 -3.20 8.35
N LYS A 81 16.90 -2.26 9.31
CA LYS A 81 18.03 -1.30 9.45
C LYS A 81 19.40 -2.00 9.60
N ASN A 82 19.44 -3.20 10.17
CA ASN A 82 20.68 -3.93 10.46
C ASN A 82 21.04 -5.00 9.42
N ARG A 83 20.25 -5.18 8.34
CA ARG A 83 20.56 -6.19 7.31
C ARG A 83 21.55 -5.70 6.24
N SER A 84 21.76 -4.39 6.10
CA SER A 84 22.67 -3.81 5.09
C SER A 84 24.18 -3.90 5.43
N SER A 85 24.55 -4.51 6.56
CA SER A 85 25.95 -4.59 7.04
C SER A 85 26.55 -6.00 7.07
N LYS A 86 25.85 -7.03 6.60
CA LYS A 86 26.47 -8.32 6.27
C LYS A 86 26.65 -8.40 4.76
N LYS A 87 27.77 -7.85 4.26
CA LYS A 87 28.36 -8.35 3.02
C LYS A 87 28.79 -9.80 3.31
N GLU A 88 28.20 -10.74 2.59
CA GLU A 88 28.69 -12.11 2.55
C GLU A 88 30.10 -12.09 1.94
N GLU A 89 31.08 -12.56 2.71
CA GLU A 89 32.41 -12.98 2.25
C GLU A 89 32.34 -14.42 1.72
#